data_AF-A0A416SMS7-F1
#
_entry.id   AF-A0A416SMS7-F1
#
_cell.length_a   1.000
_cell.length_b   1.000
_cell.length_c   1.000
_cell.angle_alpha   90.00
_cell.angle_beta   90.00
_cell.angle_gamma   90.00
#
_symmetry.space_group_name_H-M   'P 1'
#
loop_
_entity.id
_entity.type
_entity.pdbx_description
1 polymer ?
#
loop_
_entity_poly.entity_id
_entity_poly.type
_entity_poly.pdbx_seq_one_letter_code
_entity_poly.pdbx_strand_id
1 'polypeptide(L)' 'MDYYTKLFKYRSANMKEYWIVDYEKKLVTVYDFRNENLERYDIPGEVPVNLYSGRLKIIFD' A
#
# COMPACT_ATOMS: atom_id res chain seq x y z
N MET A 1 -1.27 12.67 -11.76
CA MET A 1 -2.69 12.68 -11.36
C MET A 1 -3.38 11.41 -11.89
N ASP A 2 -2.85 10.22 -11.57
CA ASP A 2 -3.40 8.90 -11.99
C ASP A 2 -3.80 8.02 -10.78
N TYR A 3 -3.16 8.25 -9.63
CA TYR A 3 -3.40 7.52 -8.39
C TYR A 3 -4.83 7.67 -7.84
N TYR A 4 -5.41 8.88 -7.91
CA TYR A 4 -6.75 9.15 -7.36
C TYR A 4 -7.87 8.52 -8.19
N THR A 5 -7.75 8.50 -9.51
CA THR A 5 -8.75 7.89 -10.42
C THR A 5 -8.82 6.37 -10.25
N LYS A 6 -7.68 5.72 -10.00
CA LYS A 6 -7.62 4.28 -9.70
C LYS A 6 -8.14 3.95 -8.31
N LEU A 7 -7.80 4.78 -7.31
CA LEU A 7 -8.26 4.59 -5.93
C LEU A 7 -9.79 4.49 -5.82
N PHE A 8 -10.53 5.33 -6.57
CA PHE A 8 -11.98 5.32 -6.57
C PHE A 8 -12.59 4.08 -7.25
N LYS A 9 -11.95 3.56 -8.30
CA LYS A 9 -12.37 2.31 -8.96
C LYS A 9 -12.13 1.08 -8.09
N TYR A 10 -11.02 1.05 -7.36
CA TYR A 10 -10.64 -0.08 -6.50
C TYR A 10 -11.46 -0.16 -5.20
N ARG A 11 -11.87 0.99 -4.64
CA ARG A 11 -12.80 1.03 -3.50
C ARG A 11 -14.12 0.31 -3.79
N SER A 12 -14.60 0.37 -5.04
CA SER A 12 -15.84 -0.28 -5.48
C SER A 12 -15.73 -1.80 -5.67
N ALA A 13 -14.54 -2.38 -5.56
CA ALA A 13 -14.27 -3.80 -5.83
C ALA A 13 -14.00 -4.65 -4.57
N ASN A 14 -14.40 -4.18 -3.38
CA ASN A 14 -14.13 -4.86 -2.09
C ASN A 14 -12.62 -5.11 -1.82
N MET A 15 -11.75 -4.25 -2.35
CA MET A 15 -10.32 -4.30 -2.07
C MET A 15 -10.07 -4.04 -0.58
N LYS A 16 -9.20 -4.86 0.01
CA LYS A 16 -8.84 -4.79 1.42
C LYS A 16 -7.59 -3.95 1.66
N GLU A 17 -6.70 -3.88 0.67
CA GLU A 17 -5.39 -3.25 0.79
C GLU A 17 -4.94 -2.73 -0.58
N TYR A 18 -4.47 -1.48 -0.66
CA TYR A 18 -3.98 -0.86 -1.90
C TYR A 18 -2.60 -0.26 -1.71
N TRP A 19 -1.69 -0.58 -2.62
CA TRP A 19 -0.28 -0.24 -2.53
C TRP A 19 0.10 0.72 -3.65
N ILE A 20 0.79 1.79 -3.28
CA ILE A 20 1.43 2.72 -4.20
C ILE A 20 2.93 2.63 -3.95
N VAL A 21 3.67 2.14 -4.94
CA VAL A 21 5.14 2.07 -4.91
C VAL A 21 5.70 3.16 -5.81
N ASP A 22 6.45 4.09 -5.23
CA ASP A 22 7.10 5.21 -5.92
C ASP A 22 8.63 5.09 -5.73
N TYR A 23 9.31 4.47 -6.70
CA TYR A 23 10.76 4.26 -6.66
C TYR A 23 11.56 5.56 -6.81
N GLU A 24 11.03 6.57 -7.50
CA GLU A 24 11.71 7.87 -7.64
C GLU A 24 11.76 8.58 -6.29
N LYS A 25 10.67 8.52 -5.53
CA LYS A 25 10.60 9.05 -4.16
C LYS A 25 11.11 8.09 -3.09
N LYS A 26 11.47 6.86 -3.47
CA LYS A 26 11.85 5.78 -2.56
C LYS A 26 10.82 5.56 -1.45
N LEU A 27 9.54 5.54 -1.81
CA LEU A 27 8.43 5.52 -0.86
C LEU A 27 7.36 4.52 -1.28
N VAL A 28 6.94 3.67 -0.36
CA VAL A 28 5.76 2.82 -0.47
C VAL A 28 4.65 3.41 0.42
N THR A 29 3.46 3.61 -0.15
CA THR A 29 2.26 3.98 0.60
C THR A 29 1.27 2.83 0.56
N VAL A 30 0.84 2.34 1.72
CA VAL A 30 -0.13 1.26 1.87
C VAL A 30 -1.41 1.83 2.47
N TYR A 31 -2.52 1.65 1.76
CA TYR A 31 -3.86 1.96 2.24
C TYR A 31 -4.53 0.67 2.71
N ASP A 32 -4.79 0.58 4.01
CA ASP A 32 -5.63 -0.47 4.58
C ASP A 32 -7.08 0.03 4.62
N PHE A 33 -7.91 -0.46 3.70
CA PHE A 33 -9.31 -0.06 3.63
C PHE A 33 -10.15 -0.63 4.77
N ARG A 34 -9.70 -1.71 5.42
CA ARG A 34 -10.45 -2.35 6.52
C ARG A 34 -10.37 -1.52 7.79
N ASN A 35 -9.21 -0.93 8.04
CA ASN A 35 -8.93 -0.12 9.22
C ASN A 35 -8.91 1.39 8.92
N GLU A 36 -9.24 1.78 7.69
CA GLU A 36 -9.14 3.15 7.17
C GLU A 36 -7.78 3.81 7.48
N ASN A 37 -6.71 3.01 7.42
CA ASN A 37 -5.37 3.42 7.78
C ASN A 37 -4.49 3.66 6.54
N LEU A 38 -3.53 4.57 6.67
CA LEU A 38 -2.54 4.88 5.66
C LEU A 38 -1.15 4.77 6.29
N GLU A 39 -0.35 3.85 5.78
CA GLU A 39 1.01 3.61 6.22
C GLU A 39 2.00 3.98 5.12
N ARG A 40 3.19 4.44 5.50
CA ARG A 40 4.26 4.82 4.59
C ARG A 40 5.57 4.20 5.03
N TYR A 41 6.33 3.71 4.05
CA TYR A 41 7.57 2.99 4.27
C TYR A 41 8.61 3.45 3.26
N ASP A 42 9.86 3.61 3.70
CA ASP A 42 10.97 3.98 2.84
C ASP A 42 11.52 2.77 2.05
N ILE A 43 12.15 3.06 0.92
CA ILE A 43 12.94 2.10 0.13
C ILE A 43 14.43 2.50 0.24
N PRO A 44 15.36 1.57 0.57
CA PRO A 44 15.14 0.15 0.82
C PRO A 44 14.49 -0.10 2.18
N GLY A 45 13.65 -1.14 2.25
CA GLY A 45 12.91 -1.46 3.48
C GLY A 45 12.01 -2.68 3.36
N GLU A 46 11.43 -3.06 4.51
CA GLU A 46 10.43 -4.12 4.60
C GLU A 46 9.05 -3.52 4.83
N VAL A 47 8.06 -3.95 4.05
CA VAL A 47 6.67 -3.53 4.22
C VAL A 47 5.81 -4.72 4.64
N PRO A 48 5.21 -4.71 5.84
CA PRO A 48 4.31 -5.78 6.29
C PRO A 48 2.99 -5.76 5.50
N VAL A 49 2.50 -6.94 5.16
CA VAL A 49 1.19 -7.09 4.48
C VAL A 49 0.09 -7.23 5.51
N ASN A 50 -0.82 -6.25 5.55
CA ASN A 50 -1.87 -6.16 6.56
C ASN A 50 -2.87 -7.33 6.46
N LEU A 51 -3.10 -7.85 5.25
CA LEU A 51 -3.89 -9.08 5.03
C LEU A 51 -3.39 -10.31 5.78
N TYR A 52 -2.09 -10.38 6.08
CA TYR A 52 -1.47 -11.48 6.81
C TYR A 52 -1.07 -11.10 8.23
N SER A 53 -1.66 -10.03 8.77
CA SER A 53 -1.35 -9.51 10.10
C SER A 53 0.15 -9.29 10.30
N GLY A 54 0.83 -8.77 9.26
CA GLY A 54 2.26 -8.48 9.27
C GLY A 54 3.19 -9.71 9.28
N ARG A 55 2.67 -10.94 9.21
CA ARG A 55 3.50 -12.17 9.13
C ARG A 55 4.17 -12.33 7.77
N LEU A 56 3.53 -11.83 6.72
CA LEU A 56 4.12 -11.70 5.39
C LEU A 56 4.71 -10.29 5.25
N LYS A 57 5.93 -10.20 4.76
CA LYS A 57 6.60 -8.94 4.46
C LYS A 57 7.14 -8.95 3.04
N ILE A 58 7.07 -7.81 2.38
CA ILE A 58 7.66 -7.60 1.06
C ILE A 58 8.91 -6.74 1.25
N ILE A 59 10.03 -7.19 0.70
CA ILE A 59 11.31 -6.48 0.76
C ILE A 59 11.42 -5.64 -0.52
N PHE A 60 11.74 -4.36 -0.36
CA PHE A 60 12.07 -3.45 -1.45
C PHE A 60 13.54 -3.04 -1.33
N ASP A 61 14.27 -3.14 -2.43
CA ASP A 61 15.68 -2.81 -2.59
C ASP A 61 15.91 -1.46 -3.30
#